data_AF-A0A8T5VZU6-F1
#
_entry.id   AF-A0A8T5VZU6-F1
#
_cell.length_a   1.000
_cell.length_b   1.000
_cell.length_c   1.000
_cell.angle_alpha   90.00
_cell.angle_beta   90.00
_cell.angle_gamma   90.00
#
_symmetry.space_group_name_H-M   'P 1'
#
loop_
_entity.id
_entity.type
_entity.pdbx_description
1 polymer ?
#
loop_
_entity_poly.entity_id
_entity_poly.type
_entity_poly.pdbx_seq_one_letter_code
_entity_poly.pdbx_strand_id
1 'polypeptide(L)'
;MSIKNMVEFKWWSIETGPTTGKEEDFWKSIQEDLDKNNVPQAAWKLRRSVECFFNEACSLLRGLVVFKSDGNWEVGDYLPAAISQYKLLLKKAKKAANSWNDRAKTRELNDFEEKLTEAINKSQLEQWAVNPNVHYNNWAEFQANDFRPVVEAFQELFNIFVCENCKYIPSLLLSKDRKPESVKCYCGKINWNLHPKE
;
A
#
# COMPACT_ATOMS: atom_id res chain seq x y z
N MET A 1 11.35 -11.31 17.70
CA MET A 1 10.08 -11.18 18.47
C MET A 1 8.97 -11.78 17.62
N SER A 2 8.32 -12.86 18.07
CA SER A 2 7.21 -13.48 17.33
C SER A 2 5.92 -12.71 17.63
N ILE A 3 5.34 -12.10 16.59
CA ILE A 3 4.19 -11.21 16.63
C ILE A 3 2.88 -12.02 16.47
N LYS A 4 2.79 -13.21 17.08
CA LYS A 4 1.60 -14.07 16.90
C LYS A 4 0.30 -13.48 17.47
N ASN A 5 0.39 -12.43 18.31
CA ASN A 5 -0.75 -11.80 18.99
C ASN A 5 -0.74 -10.25 18.91
N MET A 6 -0.37 -9.64 17.77
CA MET A 6 -0.55 -8.19 17.60
C MET A 6 -1.91 -7.89 16.99
N VAL A 7 -2.75 -7.23 17.78
CA VAL A 7 -4.03 -6.68 17.33
C VAL A 7 -3.83 -5.18 17.13
N GLU A 8 -4.02 -4.73 15.89
CA GLU A 8 -4.00 -3.31 15.59
C GLU A 8 -5.43 -2.78 15.61
N PHE A 9 -5.63 -1.69 16.36
CA PHE A 9 -6.90 -1.00 16.43
C PHE A 9 -6.87 0.16 15.42
N LYS A 10 -7.79 0.12 14.45
CA LYS A 10 -7.98 1.14 13.43
C LYS A 10 -9.46 1.59 13.49
N TRP A 11 -9.81 2.72 12.88
CA TRP A 11 -11.22 3.16 12.75
C TRP A 11 -11.99 3.30 14.07
N TRP A 12 -11.54 4.15 14.99
CA TRP A 12 -12.23 4.37 16.27
C TRP A 12 -12.79 5.78 16.37
N SER A 13 -13.93 5.90 17.08
CA SER A 13 -14.48 7.17 17.53
C SER A 13 -14.83 7.06 19.02
N ILE A 14 -15.15 8.18 19.66
CA ILE A 14 -15.62 8.19 21.06
C ILE A 14 -16.91 7.37 21.21
N GLU A 15 -17.74 7.34 20.16
CA GLU A 15 -19.04 6.65 20.19
C GLU A 15 -18.92 5.15 19.84
N THR A 16 -18.06 4.79 18.90
CA THR A 16 -17.96 3.41 18.39
C THR A 16 -16.86 2.57 19.06
N GLY A 17 -15.94 3.21 19.79
CA GLY A 17 -14.81 2.54 20.41
C GLY A 17 -13.78 2.00 19.41
N PRO A 18 -12.71 1.35 19.90
CA PRO A 18 -11.66 0.81 19.06
C PRO A 18 -12.13 -0.42 18.28
N THR A 19 -12.09 -0.35 16.94
CA THR A 19 -12.40 -1.51 16.10
C THR A 19 -11.14 -2.26 15.71
N THR A 20 -11.22 -3.60 15.74
CA THR A 20 -10.13 -4.49 15.28
C THR A 20 -10.32 -4.77 13.79
N GLY A 21 -10.31 -3.72 12.96
CA GLY A 21 -10.56 -3.91 11.52
C GLY A 21 -9.43 -4.68 10.87
N LYS A 22 -9.65 -5.96 10.53
CA LYS A 22 -8.82 -6.64 9.52
C LYS A 22 -9.06 -5.94 8.18
N GLU A 23 -8.12 -6.01 7.24
CA GLU A 23 -8.32 -5.44 5.88
C GLU A 23 -9.65 -5.88 5.24
N GLU A 24 -10.09 -7.11 5.52
CA GLU A 24 -11.35 -7.65 5.02
C GLU A 24 -12.59 -6.87 5.49
N ASP A 25 -12.52 -6.15 6.62
CA ASP A 25 -13.67 -5.45 7.18
C ASP A 25 -13.91 -4.09 6.51
N PHE A 26 -12.85 -3.40 6.05
CA PHE A 26 -13.03 -2.10 5.41
C PHE A 26 -13.49 -2.22 3.96
N TRP A 27 -12.95 -3.16 3.17
CA TRP A 27 -13.40 -3.39 1.79
C TRP A 27 -14.87 -3.78 1.74
N LYS A 28 -15.33 -4.64 2.68
CA LYS A 28 -16.75 -4.95 2.86
C LYS A 28 -17.58 -3.71 3.15
N SER A 29 -17.11 -2.84 4.04
CA SER A 29 -17.84 -1.61 4.37
C SER A 29 -17.97 -0.62 3.21
N ILE A 30 -17.00 -0.60 2.27
CA ILE A 30 -17.06 0.19 1.05
C ILE A 30 -18.07 -0.45 0.09
N GLN A 31 -18.04 -1.79 -0.02
CA GLN A 31 -18.96 -2.54 -0.86
C GLN A 31 -20.42 -2.36 -0.44
N GLU A 32 -20.70 -2.37 0.88
CA GLU A 32 -22.02 -2.11 1.44
C GLU A 32 -22.55 -0.71 1.10
N ASP A 33 -21.68 0.30 1.07
CA ASP A 33 -22.08 1.65 0.66
C ASP A 33 -22.37 1.71 -0.85
N LEU A 34 -21.57 1.01 -1.66
CA LEU A 34 -21.80 0.91 -3.10
C LEU A 34 -23.08 0.16 -3.45
N ASP A 35 -23.43 -0.89 -2.71
CA ASP A 35 -24.69 -1.61 -2.91
C ASP A 35 -25.92 -0.74 -2.59
N LYS A 36 -25.74 0.26 -1.71
CA LYS A 36 -26.75 1.30 -1.40
C LYS A 36 -26.66 2.52 -2.34
N ASN A 37 -25.80 2.46 -3.36
CA ASN A 37 -25.49 3.58 -4.25
C ASN A 37 -25.01 4.85 -3.52
N ASN A 38 -24.42 4.71 -2.33
CA ASN A 38 -23.86 5.79 -1.53
C ASN A 38 -22.38 6.01 -1.90
N VAL A 39 -22.14 6.52 -3.12
CA VAL A 39 -20.80 6.80 -3.64
C VAL A 39 -20.01 7.79 -2.77
N PRO A 40 -20.60 8.89 -2.24
CA PRO A 40 -19.84 9.82 -1.40
C PRO A 40 -19.24 9.17 -0.16
N GLN A 41 -20.01 8.30 0.52
CA GLN A 41 -19.52 7.59 1.71
C GLN A 41 -18.45 6.56 1.35
N ALA A 42 -18.66 5.78 0.27
CA ALA A 42 -17.69 4.83 -0.24
C ALA A 42 -16.36 5.51 -0.58
N ALA A 43 -16.41 6.66 -1.26
CA ALA A 43 -15.23 7.41 -1.66
C ALA A 43 -14.46 8.01 -0.48
N TRP A 44 -15.18 8.54 0.51
CA TRP A 44 -14.57 9.02 1.75
C TRP A 44 -13.84 7.88 2.49
N LYS A 45 -14.50 6.72 2.65
CA LYS A 45 -13.89 5.54 3.29
C LYS A 45 -12.66 5.06 2.53
N LEU A 46 -12.73 5.01 1.20
CA LEU A 46 -11.60 4.62 0.35
C LEU A 46 -10.41 5.55 0.57
N ARG A 47 -10.61 6.87 0.44
CA ARG A 47 -9.53 7.86 0.64
C ARG A 47 -8.83 7.68 1.98
N ARG A 48 -9.61 7.59 3.06
CA ARG A 48 -9.06 7.42 4.41
C ARG A 48 -8.29 6.12 4.55
N SER A 49 -8.75 5.05 3.91
CA SER A 49 -8.09 3.74 3.91
C SER A 49 -6.75 3.80 3.17
N VAL A 50 -6.72 4.41 1.99
CA VAL A 50 -5.50 4.66 1.20
C VAL A 50 -4.49 5.44 2.01
N GLU A 51 -4.90 6.53 2.65
CA GLU A 51 -4.02 7.34 3.49
C GLU A 51 -3.41 6.54 4.64
N CYS A 52 -4.22 5.79 5.39
CA CYS A 52 -3.74 4.98 6.50
C CYS A 52 -2.78 3.88 6.03
N PHE A 53 -3.14 3.16 4.97
CA PHE A 53 -2.33 2.07 4.43
C PHE A 53 -0.97 2.56 3.92
N PHE A 54 -0.94 3.65 3.13
CA PHE A 54 0.32 4.14 2.58
C PHE A 54 1.19 4.89 3.59
N ASN A 55 0.60 5.45 4.66
CA ASN A 55 1.37 5.89 5.81
C ASN A 55 2.10 4.73 6.48
N GLU A 56 1.41 3.61 6.71
CA GLU A 56 2.02 2.39 7.26
C GLU A 56 3.09 1.81 6.32
N ALA A 57 2.80 1.75 5.01
CA ALA A 57 3.76 1.30 3.99
C ALA A 57 5.03 2.17 4.00
N CYS A 58 4.88 3.49 4.06
CA CYS A 58 6.01 4.42 4.19
C CYS A 58 6.81 4.16 5.47
N SER A 59 6.14 3.93 6.60
CA SER A 59 6.82 3.63 7.87
C SER A 59 7.67 2.35 7.78
N LEU A 60 7.10 1.26 7.25
CA LEU A 60 7.74 -0.05 7.17
C LEU A 60 8.83 -0.12 6.09
N LEU A 61 8.63 0.54 4.95
CA LEU A 61 9.57 0.54 3.82
C LEU A 61 10.58 1.70 3.86
N ARG A 62 10.43 2.64 4.79
CA ARG A 62 11.18 3.91 4.88
C ARG A 62 10.95 4.79 3.65
N GLY A 63 9.69 4.98 3.26
CA GLY A 63 9.30 5.93 2.23
C GLY A 63 9.72 7.36 2.61
N LEU A 64 10.23 8.12 1.64
CA LEU A 64 10.69 9.49 1.85
C LEU A 64 9.51 10.45 1.75
N VAL A 65 8.85 10.68 2.88
CA VAL A 65 7.79 11.70 3.01
C VAL A 65 8.44 13.01 3.49
N VAL A 66 8.23 14.09 2.74
CA VAL A 66 8.79 15.41 3.09
C VAL A 66 8.05 15.98 4.29
N PHE A 67 8.81 16.49 5.28
CA PHE A 67 8.21 17.17 6.42
C PHE A 67 7.56 18.48 5.99
N LYS A 68 6.30 18.68 6.40
CA LYS A 68 5.57 19.92 6.21
C LYS A 68 5.42 20.64 7.55
N SER A 69 5.43 21.97 7.51
CA SER A 69 5.32 22.82 8.70
C SER A 69 3.95 22.77 9.37
N ASP A 70 2.91 22.39 8.63
CA ASP A 70 1.53 22.27 9.12
C ASP A 70 1.23 20.89 9.73
N GLY A 71 2.14 19.93 9.59
CA GLY A 71 1.97 18.57 10.10
C GLY A 71 0.86 17.77 9.41
N ASN A 72 0.37 18.23 8.25
CA ASN A 72 -0.71 17.58 7.52
C ASN A 72 -0.15 16.86 6.29
N TRP A 73 -0.29 15.54 6.27
CA TRP A 73 0.07 14.71 5.11
C TRP A 73 -1.17 13.99 4.60
N GLU A 74 -1.25 13.88 3.28
CA GLU A 74 -2.39 13.28 2.61
C GLU A 74 -1.95 12.10 1.73
N VAL A 75 -2.92 11.45 1.10
CA VAL A 75 -2.70 10.44 0.06
C VAL A 75 -1.67 10.90 -0.97
N GLY A 76 -1.73 12.17 -1.39
CA GLY A 76 -0.81 12.76 -2.36
C GLY A 76 0.66 12.81 -1.92
N ASP A 77 0.93 12.69 -0.61
CA ASP A 77 2.29 12.64 -0.07
C ASP A 77 2.75 11.19 0.16
N TYR A 78 1.89 10.37 0.78
CA TYR A 78 2.24 9.01 1.17
C TYR A 78 2.31 8.04 -0.01
N LEU A 79 1.33 8.08 -0.91
CA LEU A 79 1.22 7.15 -2.04
C LEU A 79 2.46 7.20 -2.96
N PRO A 80 2.87 8.38 -3.48
CA PRO A 80 4.05 8.43 -4.35
C PRO A 80 5.34 8.09 -3.60
N ALA A 81 5.46 8.46 -2.32
CA ALA A 81 6.63 8.13 -1.50
C ALA A 81 6.78 6.61 -1.30
N ALA A 82 5.69 5.91 -1.00
CA ALA A 82 5.67 4.47 -0.84
C ALA A 82 5.99 3.75 -2.17
N ILE A 83 5.34 4.14 -3.27
CA ILE A 83 5.57 3.57 -4.61
C ILE A 83 7.03 3.75 -5.04
N SER A 84 7.56 4.96 -4.91
CA SER A 84 8.95 5.27 -5.28
C SER A 84 9.94 4.41 -4.51
N GLN A 85 9.74 4.31 -3.19
CA GLN A 85 10.59 3.51 -2.33
C GLN A 85 10.49 2.02 -2.65
N TYR A 86 9.30 1.50 -2.89
CA TYR A 86 9.10 0.08 -3.21
C TYR A 86 9.77 -0.29 -4.54
N LYS A 87 9.64 0.54 -5.58
CA LYS A 87 10.37 0.40 -6.86
C LYS A 87 11.88 0.42 -6.65
N LEU A 88 12.40 1.33 -5.82
CA LEU A 88 13.82 1.42 -5.52
C LEU A 88 14.35 0.14 -4.85
N LEU A 89 13.61 -0.40 -3.88
CA LEU A 89 13.96 -1.63 -3.18
C LEU A 89 13.93 -2.84 -4.11
N LEU A 90 12.91 -2.94 -4.97
CA LEU A 90 12.81 -3.99 -5.98
C LEU A 90 13.99 -3.94 -6.96
N LYS A 91 14.36 -2.75 -7.45
CA LYS A 91 15.54 -2.56 -8.31
C LYS A 91 16.84 -3.03 -7.64
N LYS A 92 17.02 -2.72 -6.35
CA LYS A 92 18.17 -3.19 -5.56
C LYS A 92 18.17 -4.71 -5.41
N ALA A 93 17.01 -5.30 -5.13
CA ALA A 93 16.85 -6.74 -5.01
C ALA A 93 17.21 -7.47 -6.30
N LYS A 94 16.74 -6.96 -7.45
CA LYS A 94 17.08 -7.50 -8.78
C LYS A 94 18.59 -7.41 -9.05
N LYS A 95 19.20 -6.26 -8.76
CA LYS A 95 20.67 -6.08 -8.92
C LYS A 95 21.44 -7.08 -8.05
N ALA A 96 20.99 -7.30 -6.82
CA ALA A 96 21.58 -8.29 -5.94
C ALA A 96 21.41 -9.71 -6.51
N ALA A 97 20.20 -10.16 -6.83
CA ALA A 97 19.93 -11.48 -7.40
C ALA A 97 20.80 -11.77 -8.64
N ASN A 98 20.92 -10.79 -9.55
CA ASN A 98 21.78 -10.89 -10.73
C ASN A 98 23.27 -11.05 -10.39
N SER A 99 23.79 -10.28 -9.42
CA SER A 99 25.19 -10.41 -9.00
C SER A 99 25.51 -11.77 -8.36
N TRP A 100 24.51 -12.40 -7.74
CA TRP A 100 24.60 -13.76 -7.20
C TRP A 100 24.31 -14.85 -8.25
N ASN A 101 23.98 -14.47 -9.50
CA ASN A 101 23.56 -15.36 -10.59
C ASN A 101 22.34 -16.23 -10.23
N ASP A 102 21.46 -15.74 -9.35
CA ASP A 102 20.20 -16.40 -8.98
C ASP A 102 19.12 -16.08 -10.02
N ARG A 103 19.13 -16.88 -11.10
CA ARG A 103 18.19 -16.71 -12.23
C ARG A 103 16.73 -16.90 -11.82
N ALA A 104 16.46 -17.78 -10.85
CA ALA A 104 15.10 -18.04 -10.39
C ALA A 104 14.55 -16.81 -9.67
N LYS A 105 15.32 -16.24 -8.75
CA LYS A 105 14.92 -15.03 -8.02
C LYS A 105 14.82 -13.81 -8.94
N THR A 106 15.75 -13.65 -9.90
CA THR A 106 15.66 -12.56 -10.89
C THR A 106 14.35 -12.64 -11.68
N ARG A 107 13.95 -13.83 -12.13
CA ARG A 107 12.68 -14.01 -12.86
C ARG A 107 11.47 -13.67 -11.99
N GLU A 108 11.42 -14.20 -10.77
CA GLU A 108 10.37 -13.89 -9.80
C GLU A 108 10.22 -12.37 -9.56
N LEU A 109 11.33 -11.66 -9.42
CA LEU A 109 11.33 -10.20 -9.20
C LEU A 109 10.95 -9.41 -10.47
N ASN A 110 11.23 -9.92 -11.67
CA ASN A 110 10.76 -9.32 -12.92
C ASN A 110 9.25 -9.47 -13.06
N ASP A 111 8.72 -10.69 -12.87
CA ASP A 111 7.29 -10.96 -12.94
C ASP A 111 6.53 -10.10 -11.90
N PHE A 112 7.13 -9.89 -10.72
CA PHE A 112 6.59 -9.00 -9.71
C PHE A 112 6.63 -7.51 -10.13
N GLU A 113 7.70 -7.05 -10.79
CA GLU A 113 7.82 -5.67 -11.29
C GLU A 113 6.76 -5.35 -12.35
N GLU A 114 6.45 -6.30 -13.23
CA GLU A 114 5.40 -6.16 -14.24
C GLU A 114 4.03 -5.96 -13.57
N LYS A 115 3.67 -6.83 -12.61
CA LYS A 115 2.44 -6.71 -11.82
C LYS A 115 2.36 -5.39 -11.05
N LEU A 116 3.47 -4.98 -10.42
CA LEU A 116 3.57 -3.70 -9.71
C LEU A 116 3.31 -2.53 -10.66
N THR A 117 3.91 -2.56 -11.86
CA THR A 117 3.76 -1.49 -12.84
C THR A 117 2.33 -1.39 -13.37
N GLU A 118 1.69 -2.54 -13.64
CA GLU A 118 0.29 -2.59 -14.05
C GLU A 118 -0.64 -2.01 -12.98
N ALA A 119 -0.51 -2.46 -11.73
CA ALA A 119 -1.35 -2.00 -10.61
C ALA A 119 -1.16 -0.49 -10.35
N ILE A 120 0.08 0.01 -10.46
CA ILE A 120 0.34 1.45 -10.35
C ILE A 120 -0.37 2.22 -11.46
N ASN A 121 -0.23 1.78 -12.71
CA ASN A 121 -0.84 2.48 -13.84
C ASN A 121 -2.36 2.55 -13.69
N LYS A 122 -3.01 1.44 -13.29
CA LYS A 122 -4.45 1.42 -12.98
C LYS A 122 -4.80 2.40 -11.87
N SER A 123 -4.09 2.35 -10.74
CA SER A 123 -4.36 3.24 -9.60
C SER A 123 -4.14 4.73 -9.90
N GLN A 124 -3.17 5.06 -10.77
CA GLN A 124 -2.89 6.44 -11.19
C GLN A 124 -4.00 6.99 -12.08
N LEU A 125 -4.56 6.17 -12.97
CA LEU A 125 -5.72 6.53 -13.78
C LEU A 125 -6.93 6.84 -12.90
N GLU A 126 -7.03 6.26 -11.70
CA GLU A 126 -8.14 6.46 -10.77
C GLU A 126 -7.82 7.43 -9.62
N GLN A 127 -6.62 8.01 -9.59
CA GLN A 127 -6.19 8.90 -8.52
C GLN A 127 -7.01 10.21 -8.46
N TRP A 128 -7.65 10.60 -9.57
CA TRP A 128 -8.58 11.73 -9.62
C TRP A 128 -9.71 11.55 -8.59
N ALA A 129 -10.17 10.32 -8.36
CA ALA A 129 -11.28 10.04 -7.46
C ALA A 129 -10.90 10.24 -5.99
N VAL A 130 -9.63 10.20 -5.61
CA VAL A 130 -9.18 10.37 -4.21
C VAL A 130 -8.50 11.72 -3.95
N ASN A 131 -8.31 12.57 -4.97
CA ASN A 131 -7.67 13.89 -4.87
C ASN A 131 -8.64 14.99 -4.42
N PRO A 132 -8.41 15.68 -3.29
CA PRO A 132 -9.41 16.60 -2.70
C PRO A 132 -9.77 17.78 -3.61
N ASN A 133 -8.87 18.18 -4.52
CA ASN A 133 -9.14 19.28 -5.46
C ASN A 133 -10.16 18.90 -6.56
N VAL A 134 -10.42 17.61 -6.76
CA VAL A 134 -11.42 17.09 -7.71
C VAL A 134 -12.76 16.80 -6.99
N HIS A 135 -12.77 16.83 -5.65
CA HIS A 135 -13.90 16.36 -4.82
C HIS A 135 -15.09 17.32 -4.77
N TYR A 136 -14.96 18.56 -5.26
CA TYR A 136 -15.99 19.58 -5.07
C TYR A 136 -17.17 19.54 -6.06
N ASN A 137 -17.09 18.81 -7.18
CA ASN A 137 -18.15 18.88 -8.22
C ASN A 137 -18.72 17.55 -8.76
N ASN A 138 -17.99 16.42 -8.75
CA ASN A 138 -18.41 15.28 -9.59
C ASN A 138 -19.09 14.11 -8.86
N TRP A 139 -18.98 13.99 -7.53
CA TRP A 139 -19.52 12.82 -6.81
C TRP A 139 -21.05 12.77 -6.68
N ALA A 140 -21.73 13.90 -6.88
CA ALA A 140 -23.18 13.95 -6.86
C ALA A 140 -23.83 13.24 -8.07
N GLU A 141 -23.06 13.00 -9.15
CA GLU A 141 -23.55 12.42 -10.40
C GLU A 141 -23.10 10.97 -10.63
N PHE A 142 -22.13 10.47 -9.86
CA PHE A 142 -21.63 9.10 -10.03
C PHE A 142 -22.55 8.05 -9.42
N GLN A 143 -22.72 6.94 -10.14
CA GLN A 143 -23.35 5.73 -9.62
C GLN A 143 -22.30 4.74 -9.12
N ALA A 144 -22.76 3.76 -8.35
CA ALA A 144 -21.91 2.69 -7.82
C ALA A 144 -21.09 2.01 -8.93
N ASN A 145 -21.65 1.82 -10.12
CA ASN A 145 -20.96 1.18 -11.24
C ASN A 145 -19.79 2.00 -11.77
N ASP A 146 -19.84 3.33 -11.65
CA ASP A 146 -18.75 4.21 -12.06
C ASP A 146 -17.61 4.22 -11.03
N PHE A 147 -17.95 3.98 -9.75
CA PHE A 147 -16.97 4.00 -8.65
C PHE A 147 -16.34 2.64 -8.35
N ARG A 148 -16.98 1.52 -8.74
CA ARG A 148 -16.42 0.16 -8.55
C ARG A 148 -15.02 -0.01 -9.16
N PRO A 149 -14.73 0.44 -10.39
CA PRO A 149 -13.39 0.34 -10.97
C PRO A 149 -12.31 1.05 -10.14
N VAL A 150 -12.66 2.18 -9.50
CA VAL A 150 -11.76 2.91 -8.59
C VAL A 150 -11.39 2.03 -7.39
N VAL A 151 -12.41 1.43 -6.75
CA VAL A 151 -12.20 0.55 -5.58
C VAL A 151 -11.34 -0.66 -5.96
N GLU A 152 -11.64 -1.30 -7.08
CA GLU A 152 -10.91 -2.46 -7.59
C GLU A 152 -9.44 -2.11 -7.88
N ALA A 153 -9.17 -0.96 -8.53
CA ALA A 153 -7.80 -0.51 -8.82
C ALA A 153 -6.97 -0.29 -7.54
N PHE A 154 -7.56 0.30 -6.50
CA PHE A 154 -6.86 0.47 -5.22
C PHE A 154 -6.69 -0.85 -4.46
N GLN A 155 -7.67 -1.76 -4.56
CA GLN A 155 -7.55 -3.09 -3.96
C GLN A 155 -6.43 -3.91 -4.62
N GLU A 156 -6.32 -3.87 -5.96
CA GLU A 156 -5.19 -4.47 -6.68
C GLU A 156 -3.85 -3.86 -6.21
N LEU A 157 -3.77 -2.53 -6.08
CA LEU A 157 -2.56 -1.88 -5.61
C LEU A 157 -2.17 -2.29 -4.18
N PHE A 158 -3.13 -2.37 -3.25
CA PHE A 158 -2.87 -2.81 -1.86
C PHE A 158 -2.31 -4.23 -1.84
N ASN A 159 -2.91 -5.12 -2.63
CA ASN A 159 -2.49 -6.52 -2.74
C ASN A 159 -1.02 -6.68 -3.19
N ILE A 160 -0.48 -5.73 -3.96
CA ILE A 160 0.93 -5.72 -4.36
C ILE A 160 1.88 -5.36 -3.19
N PHE A 161 1.42 -4.54 -2.25
CA PHE A 161 2.22 -4.10 -1.11
C PHE A 161 2.20 -5.09 0.06
N VAL A 162 1.22 -5.99 0.11
CA VAL A 162 1.10 -6.99 1.18
C VAL A 162 1.62 -8.36 0.73
N CYS A 163 2.06 -9.16 1.70
CA CYS A 163 2.42 -10.54 1.42
C CYS A 163 1.18 -11.39 1.15
N GLU A 164 1.13 -12.11 0.03
CA GLU A 164 0.01 -13.00 -0.32
C GLU A 164 -0.31 -14.03 0.78
N ASN A 165 0.70 -14.47 1.54
CA ASN A 165 0.57 -15.52 2.55
C ASN A 165 -0.01 -15.02 3.89
N CYS A 166 0.37 -13.83 4.35
CA CYS A 166 -0.03 -13.34 5.69
C CYS A 166 -0.65 -11.94 5.70
N LYS A 167 -0.81 -11.32 4.52
CA LYS A 167 -1.46 -10.02 4.32
C LYS A 167 -0.82 -8.84 5.07
N TYR A 168 0.41 -9.00 5.56
CA TYR A 168 1.19 -7.91 6.14
C TYR A 168 2.16 -7.31 5.12
N ILE A 169 2.38 -6.01 5.24
CA ILE A 169 3.37 -5.28 4.45
C ILE A 169 4.79 -5.75 4.86
N PRO A 170 5.65 -6.19 3.91
CA PRO A 170 7.04 -6.49 4.19
C PRO A 170 7.80 -5.28 4.71
N SER A 171 8.68 -5.48 5.69
CA SER A 171 9.46 -4.40 6.29
C SER A 171 10.87 -4.33 5.72
N LEU A 172 11.39 -3.11 5.54
CA LEU A 172 12.79 -2.89 5.23
C LEU A 172 13.63 -3.05 6.49
N LEU A 173 14.55 -4.00 6.47
CA LEU A 173 15.58 -4.18 7.49
C LEU A 173 16.83 -3.38 7.11
N LEU A 174 17.41 -2.74 8.13
CA LEU A 174 18.63 -1.96 8.01
C LEU A 174 19.76 -2.66 8.77
N SER A 175 20.97 -2.56 8.22
CA SER A 175 22.18 -2.95 8.94
C SER A 175 22.46 -2.02 10.12
N LYS A 176 23.47 -2.36 10.94
CA LYS A 176 23.94 -1.51 12.05
C LYS A 176 24.30 -0.09 11.59
N ASP A 177 24.82 0.05 10.37
CA ASP A 177 25.19 1.34 9.76
C ASP A 177 24.01 2.05 9.09
N ARG A 178 22.77 1.59 9.35
CA ARG A 178 21.53 2.12 8.76
C ARG A 178 21.45 1.99 7.23
N LYS A 179 22.17 1.04 6.65
CA LYS A 179 22.09 0.75 5.20
C LYS A 179 20.98 -0.26 4.92
N PRO A 180 20.20 -0.12 3.83
CA PRO A 180 19.20 -1.11 3.41
C PRO A 180 19.84 -2.50 3.22
N GLU A 181 19.38 -3.49 3.98
CA GLU A 181 19.95 -4.85 3.98
C GLU A 181 19.02 -5.85 3.29
N SER A 182 17.76 -5.91 3.71
CA SER A 182 16.78 -6.83 3.14
C SER A 182 15.36 -6.31 3.30
N VAL A 183 14.46 -6.69 2.39
CA VAL A 183 13.01 -6.55 2.60
C VAL A 183 12.49 -7.91 3.03
N LYS A 184 11.89 -7.98 4.22
CA LYS A 184 11.38 -9.24 4.76
C LYS A 184 9.95 -9.09 5.23
N CYS A 185 9.12 -10.04 4.85
CA CYS A 185 7.84 -10.25 5.49
C CYS A 185 8.03 -11.06 6.78
N TYR A 186 7.20 -10.80 7.78
CA TYR A 186 7.17 -11.54 9.03
C TYR A 186 7.05 -13.06 8.85
N CYS A 187 6.25 -13.52 7.88
CA CYS A 187 6.09 -14.95 7.59
C CYS A 187 7.28 -15.58 6.83
N GLY A 188 8.27 -14.77 6.44
CA GLY A 188 9.45 -15.23 5.70
C GLY A 188 9.23 -15.53 4.22
N LYS A 189 7.99 -15.53 3.73
CA LYS A 189 7.67 -15.82 2.32
C LYS A 189 8.30 -14.80 1.37
N ILE A 190 8.25 -13.52 1.73
CA ILE A 190 8.98 -12.45 1.04
C ILE A 190 10.30 -12.25 1.76
N ASN A 191 11.40 -12.45 1.03
CA ASN A 191 12.75 -12.19 1.49
C ASN A 191 13.59 -11.72 0.29
N TRP A 192 13.76 -10.41 0.18
CA TRP A 192 14.60 -9.80 -0.84
C TRP A 192 15.93 -9.40 -0.24
N ASN A 193 17.01 -10.01 -0.72
CA ASN A 193 18.36 -9.55 -0.43
C ASN A 193 18.63 -8.25 -1.20
N LEU A 194 19.15 -7.22 -0.54
CA LEU A 194 19.52 -5.95 -1.17
C LEU A 194 21.03 -5.77 -1.34
N HIS A 195 21.83 -6.74 -0.89
CA HIS A 195 23.30 -6.73 -1.01
C HIS A 195 23.77 -7.47 -2.26
N PRO A 196 24.37 -6.75 -3.23
CA PRO A 196 25.08 -7.40 -4.32
C PRO A 196 26.28 -8.21 -3.84
N LYS A 197 26.68 -9.19 -4.64
CA LYS A 197 27.94 -9.89 -4.48
C LYS A 197 29.10 -8.91 -4.61
N GLU A 198 29.98 -8.89 -3.62
CA GLU A 198 31.24 -8.13 -3.64
C GLU A 198 32.23 -8.68 -4.69
#